data_AF-A0A950Y9U3-F1
#
_entry.id   AF-A0A950Y9U3-F1
#
_cell.length_a   1.000
_cell.length_b   1.000
_cell.length_c   1.000
_cell.angle_alpha   90.00
_cell.angle_beta   90.00
_cell.angle_gamma   90.00
#
_symmetry.space_group_name_H-M   'P 1'
#
loop_
_entity.id
_entity.type
_entity.pdbx_description
1 polymer ?
#
loop_
_entity_poly.entity_id
_entity_poly.type
_entity_poly.pdbx_seq_one_letter_code
_entity_poly.pdbx_strand_id
1 'polypeptide(L)' 'VPPAGLPASDASGVSGLTVRWGDGTVTHVKPGTHRILHTYRRARRYRVTIVIVDKAGNPRTLVRRLQIKNLASPRGKRG' A
#
# COMPACT_ATOMS: atom_id res chain seq x y z
N VAL A 1 20.98 -1.96 31.53
CA VAL A 1 20.81 -0.94 30.47
C VAL A 1 20.44 -1.63 29.17
N PRO A 2 19.21 -1.44 28.65
CA PRO A 2 18.84 -1.95 27.32
C PRO A 2 19.42 -1.03 26.22
N PRO A 3 19.66 -1.54 25.00
CA PRO A 3 20.28 -0.76 23.93
C PRO A 3 19.37 0.35 23.41
N ALA A 4 20.01 1.38 22.87
CA ALA A 4 19.47 2.68 22.55
C ALA A 4 18.24 2.68 21.60
N GLY A 5 17.13 3.18 22.14
CA GLY A 5 16.41 4.32 21.58
C GLY A 5 15.94 4.23 20.12
N LEU A 6 14.97 3.35 19.84
CA LEU A 6 13.92 3.70 18.88
C LEU A 6 12.81 4.36 19.69
N PRO A 7 12.48 5.65 19.46
CA PRO A 7 11.52 6.34 20.31
C PRO A 7 10.16 5.65 20.24
N ALA A 8 9.58 5.42 21.42
CA ALA A 8 8.18 5.12 21.57
C ALA A 8 7.36 6.30 21.03
N SER A 9 7.07 6.31 19.74
CA SER A 9 6.11 7.24 19.12
C SER A 9 5.23 6.57 18.06
N ASP A 10 5.39 5.25 17.84
CA ASP A 10 4.51 4.41 17.03
C ASP A 10 3.07 4.23 17.63
N ALA A 11 2.64 5.11 18.53
CA ALA A 11 1.30 5.13 19.11
C ALA A 11 0.56 6.47 18.92
N SER A 12 1.02 7.37 18.06
CA SER A 12 0.33 8.64 17.77
C SER A 12 -0.53 8.54 16.50
N GLY A 13 -1.62 7.77 16.61
CA GLY A 13 -2.79 7.67 15.73
C GLY A 13 -2.69 8.12 14.27
N VAL A 14 -2.84 7.18 13.34
CA VAL A 14 -3.19 7.49 11.93
C VAL A 14 -4.56 8.17 11.88
N SER A 15 -4.65 9.35 11.28
CA SER A 15 -5.90 10.09 11.06
C SER A 15 -6.45 9.92 9.64
N GLY A 16 -5.57 9.66 8.67
CA GLY A 16 -5.94 9.47 7.27
C GLY A 16 -4.96 8.60 6.51
N LEU A 17 -5.49 7.85 5.54
CA LEU A 17 -4.69 7.02 4.65
C LEU A 17 -5.25 7.11 3.23
N THR A 18 -4.40 7.46 2.27
CA THR A 18 -4.75 7.53 0.85
C THR A 18 -3.82 6.63 0.04
N VAL A 19 -4.39 5.76 -0.78
CA VAL A 19 -3.63 4.87 -1.67
C VAL A 19 -3.89 5.24 -3.12
N ARG A 20 -2.83 5.60 -3.83
CA ARG A 20 -2.83 5.82 -5.28
C ARG A 20 -2.22 4.58 -5.93
N TRP A 21 -3.02 3.86 -6.71
CA TRP A 21 -2.62 2.57 -7.28
C TRP A 21 -1.69 2.70 -8.50
N GLY A 22 -1.57 3.91 -9.06
CA GLY A 22 -0.73 4.18 -10.21
C GLY A 22 -1.36 3.79 -11.55
N ASP A 23 -2.61 3.34 -11.54
CA ASP A 23 -3.43 3.09 -12.73
C ASP A 23 -4.50 4.17 -12.97
N GLY A 24 -4.48 5.24 -12.18
CA GLY A 24 -5.49 6.30 -12.14
C GLY A 24 -6.47 6.17 -10.97
N THR A 25 -6.56 5.01 -10.34
CA THR A 25 -7.47 4.78 -9.20
C THR A 25 -6.86 5.28 -7.89
N VAL A 26 -7.72 5.87 -7.05
CA VAL A 26 -7.38 6.33 -5.70
C VAL A 26 -8.37 5.75 -4.69
N THR A 27 -7.87 5.30 -3.54
CA THR A 27 -8.67 4.80 -2.42
C THR A 27 -8.36 5.59 -1.16
N HIS A 28 -9.40 6.15 -0.54
CA HIS A 28 -9.32 6.71 0.80
C HIS A 28 -9.67 5.63 1.80
N VAL A 29 -8.81 5.45 2.79
CA VAL A 29 -8.88 4.34 3.75
C VAL A 29 -9.13 4.93 5.13
N LYS A 30 -10.12 4.36 5.83
CA LYS A 30 -10.46 4.77 7.18
C LYS A 30 -9.38 4.31 8.17
N PRO A 31 -9.04 5.11 9.19
CA PRO A 31 -8.20 4.67 10.30
C PRO A 31 -8.68 3.33 10.87
N GLY A 32 -7.73 2.46 11.24
CA GLY A 32 -8.03 1.10 11.72
C GLY A 32 -8.31 0.06 10.63
N THR A 33 -8.33 0.44 9.34
CA THR A 33 -8.40 -0.53 8.25
C THR A 33 -7.02 -1.12 7.97
N HIS A 34 -6.87 -2.43 8.19
CA HIS A 34 -5.59 -3.13 8.00
C HIS A 34 -5.45 -3.82 6.63
N ARG A 35 -6.55 -3.98 5.89
CA ARG A 35 -6.56 -4.66 4.59
C ARG A 35 -7.42 -3.92 3.58
N ILE A 36 -6.87 -3.74 2.39
CA ILE A 36 -7.56 -3.19 1.22
C ILE A 36 -7.20 -4.03 0.00
N LEU A 37 -8.10 -4.09 -0.98
CA LEU A 37 -7.91 -4.84 -2.22
C LEU A 37 -8.04 -3.91 -3.42
N HIS A 38 -7.24 -4.16 -4.46
CA HIS A 38 -7.31 -3.46 -5.73
C HIS A 38 -6.98 -4.41 -6.88
N THR A 39 -7.74 -4.29 -7.97
CA THR A 39 -7.60 -5.16 -9.14
C THR A 39 -7.08 -4.37 -10.32
N TYR A 40 -5.91 -4.76 -10.82
CA TYR A 40 -5.32 -4.16 -12.02
C TYR A 40 -5.83 -4.86 -13.28
N ARG A 41 -6.42 -4.08 -14.21
CA ARG A 41 -6.97 -4.59 -15.46
C ARG A 41 -5.92 -4.89 -16.55
N ARG A 42 -4.71 -4.34 -16.43
CA ARG A 42 -3.66 -4.50 -17.45
C ARG A 42 -2.35 -4.99 -16.83
N ALA A 43 -1.69 -5.91 -17.50
CA ALA A 43 -0.33 -6.30 -17.15
C ALA A 43 0.66 -5.17 -17.47
N ARG A 44 1.27 -4.58 -16.45
CA ARG A 44 2.34 -3.58 -16.55
C ARG A 44 3.01 -3.37 -15.20
N ARG A 45 4.02 -2.49 -15.17
CA ARG A 45 4.57 -1.97 -13.92
C ARG A 45 3.70 -0.82 -13.41
N TYR A 46 3.35 -0.87 -12.13
CA TYR A 46 2.59 0.16 -11.43
C TYR A 46 3.42 0.73 -10.27
N ARG A 47 3.29 2.03 -10.04
CA ARG A 47 3.90 2.73 -8.91
C ARG A 47 2.81 3.08 -7.91
N VAL A 48 2.65 2.23 -6.91
CA VAL A 48 1.70 2.44 -5.81
C VAL A 48 2.28 3.45 -4.83
N THR A 49 1.52 4.48 -4.50
CA THR A 49 1.89 5.51 -3.54
C THR A 49 0.88 5.53 -2.42
N ILE A 50 1.35 5.43 -1.19
CA ILE A 50 0.52 5.50 0.02
C ILE A 50 0.91 6.78 0.75
N VAL A 51 -0.08 7.59 1.09
CA VAL A 51 0.08 8.79 1.91
C VAL A 51 -0.67 8.55 3.23
N ILE A 52 0.08 8.50 4.31
CA ILE A 52 -0.42 8.38 5.69
C ILE A 52 -0.39 9.77 6.30
N VAL A 53 -1.42 10.17 7.01
CA VAL A 53 -1.44 11.40 7.81
C VAL A 53 -1.69 10.99 9.26
N ASP A 54 -0.85 11.47 10.18
CA ASP A 54 -1.06 11.25 11.62
C ASP A 54 -2.08 12.25 12.20
N LYS A 55 -2.45 12.10 13.47
CA LYS A 55 -3.39 13.02 14.13
C LYS A 55 -2.85 14.45 14.30
N ALA A 56 -1.54 14.64 14.25
CA ALA A 56 -0.90 15.95 14.27
C ALA A 56 -0.86 16.61 12.88
N GLY A 57 -1.31 15.89 11.84
CA GLY A 57 -1.35 16.38 10.46
C GLY A 57 -0.06 16.10 9.68
N ASN A 58 0.91 15.37 10.23
CA ASN A 58 2.15 15.09 9.53
C ASN A 58 1.93 14.01 8.46
N PRO A 59 2.29 14.29 7.19
CA PRO A 59 2.20 13.30 6.13
C PRO A 59 3.45 12.42 6.07
N ARG A 60 3.26 11.12 5.81
CA ARG A 60 4.31 10.17 5.45
C ARG A 60 3.96 9.47 4.14
N THR A 61 4.90 9.45 3.21
CA THR A 61 4.70 8.82 1.89
C THR A 61 5.49 7.52 1.79
N LEU A 62 4.82 6.46 1.34
CA LEU A 62 5.43 5.17 0.99
C LEU A 62 5.22 4.89 -0.49
N VAL A 63 6.24 4.36 -1.16
CA VAL A 63 6.16 4.02 -2.58
C VAL A 63 6.53 2.55 -2.79
N ARG A 64 5.71 1.83 -3.54
CA ARG A 64 5.97 0.45 -3.96
C ARG A 64 5.81 0.30 -5.45
N ARG A 65 6.76 -0.38 -6.10
CA ARG A 65 6.64 -0.77 -7.50
C ARG A 65 6.13 -2.21 -7.59
N LEU A 66 5.03 -2.41 -8.31
CA LEU A 66 4.43 -3.71 -8.57
C LEU A 66 4.53 -4.04 -10.05
N GLN A 67 4.92 -5.27 -10.38
CA GLN A 67 4.84 -5.77 -11.74
C GLN A 67 3.68 -6.74 -11.84
N ILE A 68 2.59 -6.29 -12.45
CA ILE A 68 1.44 -7.15 -12.72
C ILE A 68 1.68 -7.83 -14.06
N LYS A 69 1.66 -9.16 -14.03
CA LYS A 69 1.73 -10.00 -15.22
C LYS A 69 0.36 -10.61 -15.44
N ASN A 70 -0.04 -10.77 -16.70
CA ASN A 70 -1.08 -11.74 -17.00
C ASN A 70 -0.46 -13.09 -16.64
N LEU A 71 -1.00 -13.76 -15.63
CA LEU A 71 -0.80 -15.19 -15.53
C LEU A 71 -1.46 -15.74 -16.79
N ALA A 72 -0.65 -16.11 -17.80
CA ALA A 72 -1.12 -17.12 -18.72
C ALA A 72 -1.58 -18.27 -17.81
N SER A 73 -2.83 -18.72 -17.93
CA SER A 73 -3.24 -19.95 -17.26
C SER A 73 -2.11 -20.95 -17.43
N PRO A 74 -1.67 -21.67 -16.38
CA PRO A 74 -0.74 -22.77 -16.59
C PRO A 74 -1.37 -23.60 -17.69
N ARG A 75 -0.70 -23.67 -18.84
CA ARG A 75 -1.19 -24.41 -19.99
C ARG A 75 -1.07 -25.87 -19.59
N GLY A 76 -2.05 -26.37 -18.84
CA GLY A 76 -2.18 -27.77 -18.50
C GLY A 76 -2.55 -28.53 -19.76
N LYS A 77 -1.54 -28.95 -20.52
CA LYS A 77 -1.65 -30.10 -21.43
C LYS A 77 -1.80 -31.37 -20.59
N ARG A 78 -2.81 -32.18 -20.91
CA ARG A 78 -2.85 -33.67 -20.91
C ARG A 78 -4.34 -34.06 -20.87
N GLY A 79 -4.83 -34.98 -21.66
CA GLY A 79 -4.26 -35.90 -22.65
C GLY A 79 -5.41 -36.74 -23.20
#